data_AF-A0A2E4D9A5-F1
#
_entry.id   AF-A0A2E4D9A5-F1
#
_cell.length_a   1.000
_cell.length_b   1.000
_cell.length_c   1.000
_cell.angle_alpha   90.00
_cell.angle_beta   90.00
_cell.angle_gamma   90.00
#
_symmetry.space_group_name_H-M   'P 1'
#
loop_
_entity.id
_entity.type
_entity.pdbx_description
1 polymer ?
#
loop_
_entity_poly.entity_id
_entity_poly.type
_entity_poly.pdbx_seq_one_letter_code
_entity_poly.pdbx_strand_id
1 'polypeptide(L)'
;MSKLLGVLFMAFTLVSIGHAKELTFEQFQESCENPAAYGSQNPPAKIKLLCHDVYNAWEPVESGIVKLSESRMISSELFSDKYHVSTDSYDIAVPERNAVCPRLREVVHTATIEIGKTCADVAGEDVTLEDLCREALDSAIAENPDLVETEASGRMFSVCGDATQKP
;
A
#
# COMPACT_ATOMS: atom_id res chain seq x y z
N MET A 1 -20.95 66.31 24.08
CA MET A 1 -21.73 65.23 23.42
C MET A 1 -20.82 64.02 23.23
N SER A 2 -21.37 62.82 23.03
CA SER A 2 -20.71 61.54 23.31
C SER A 2 -20.58 60.64 22.07
N LYS A 3 -19.69 59.63 22.16
CA LYS A 3 -19.54 58.46 21.26
C LYS A 3 -18.85 58.74 19.90
N LEU A 4 -18.15 57.81 19.23
CA LEU A 4 -17.78 56.40 19.51
C LEU A 4 -16.27 56.18 19.26
N LEU A 5 -15.63 55.28 20.03
CA LEU A 5 -14.48 54.50 19.54
C LEU A 5 -15.00 53.15 19.03
N GLY A 6 -14.73 52.82 17.77
CA GLY A 6 -15.02 51.49 17.21
C GLY A 6 -13.82 50.56 17.39
N VAL A 7 -14.00 49.48 18.16
CA VAL A 7 -12.98 48.42 18.29
C VAL A 7 -13.22 47.38 17.20
N LEU A 8 -12.25 47.22 16.30
CA LEU A 8 -12.29 46.22 15.24
C LEU A 8 -11.78 44.87 15.79
N PHE A 9 -12.68 43.97 16.13
CA PHE A 9 -12.32 42.59 16.49
C PHE A 9 -11.96 41.81 15.22
N MET A 10 -10.67 41.55 15.00
CA MET A 10 -10.23 40.51 14.05
C MET A 10 -10.48 39.13 14.66
N ALA A 11 -11.47 38.41 14.14
CA ALA A 11 -11.66 37.00 14.46
C ALA A 11 -10.60 36.16 13.74
N PHE A 12 -9.57 35.71 14.46
CA PHE A 12 -8.68 34.66 13.98
C PHE A 12 -9.42 33.32 13.98
N THR A 13 -9.86 32.86 12.81
CA THR A 13 -10.34 31.50 12.62
C THR A 13 -9.16 30.53 12.74
N LEU A 14 -9.01 29.91 13.90
CA LEU A 14 -8.12 28.76 14.07
C LEU A 14 -8.64 27.60 13.20
N VAL A 15 -7.97 27.36 12.08
CA VAL A 15 -8.19 26.15 11.27
C VAL A 15 -7.61 24.99 12.07
N SER A 16 -8.49 24.28 12.79
CA SER A 16 -8.11 23.05 13.47
C SER A 16 -7.88 21.96 12.41
N ILE A 17 -6.62 21.68 12.11
CA ILE A 17 -6.22 20.53 11.31
C ILE A 17 -6.42 19.30 12.19
N GLY A 18 -7.66 18.77 12.17
CA GLY A 18 -8.01 17.55 12.88
C GLY A 18 -7.14 16.41 12.38
N HIS A 19 -6.21 15.96 13.21
CA HIS A 19 -5.47 14.74 12.94
C HIS A 19 -6.44 13.58 13.11
N ALA A 20 -6.59 12.75 12.07
CA ALA A 20 -7.36 11.53 12.16
C ALA A 20 -6.77 10.66 13.29
N LYS A 21 -7.62 10.07 14.13
CA LYS A 21 -7.14 9.26 15.25
C LYS A 21 -6.60 7.94 14.68
N GLU A 22 -5.37 7.61 15.03
CA GLU A 22 -4.74 6.34 14.68
C GLU A 22 -5.40 5.17 15.43
N LEU A 23 -5.65 4.07 14.72
CA LEU A 23 -6.23 2.81 15.20
C LEU A 23 -5.45 1.63 14.59
N THR A 24 -5.48 0.47 15.24
CA THR A 24 -5.12 -0.80 14.54
C THR A 24 -6.23 -1.18 13.55
N PHE A 25 -5.99 -2.14 12.66
CA PHE A 25 -7.02 -2.57 11.72
C PHE A 25 -8.23 -3.19 12.43
N GLU A 26 -8.02 -4.02 13.45
CA GLU A 26 -9.10 -4.64 14.25
C GLU A 26 -9.93 -3.58 14.98
N GLN A 27 -9.27 -2.54 15.51
CA GLN A 27 -9.96 -1.38 16.11
C GLN A 27 -10.74 -0.57 15.06
N PHE A 28 -10.24 -0.48 13.84
CA PHE A 28 -10.96 0.14 12.74
C PHE A 28 -12.22 -0.67 12.37
N GLN A 29 -12.11 -2.01 12.29
CA GLN A 29 -13.23 -2.93 12.08
C GLN A 29 -14.28 -2.78 13.20
N GLU A 30 -13.88 -2.81 14.47
CA GLU A 30 -14.80 -2.59 15.59
C GLU A 30 -15.43 -1.17 15.54
N SER A 31 -14.72 -0.15 15.04
CA SER A 31 -15.29 1.20 14.87
C SER A 31 -16.36 1.28 13.78
N CYS A 32 -16.36 0.35 12.82
CA CYS A 32 -17.42 0.20 11.82
C CYS A 32 -18.70 -0.40 12.41
N GLU A 33 -18.58 -1.36 13.33
CA GLU A 33 -19.72 -2.01 13.99
C GLU A 33 -20.26 -1.21 15.18
N ASN A 34 -19.36 -0.64 15.98
CA ASN A 34 -19.64 0.06 17.23
C ASN A 34 -18.94 1.44 17.27
N PRO A 35 -19.32 2.40 16.41
CA PRO A 35 -18.68 3.72 16.35
C PRO A 35 -18.77 4.48 17.69
N ALA A 36 -19.77 4.19 18.53
CA ALA A 36 -19.98 4.83 19.81
C ALA A 36 -18.84 4.54 20.81
N ALA A 37 -18.30 3.31 20.83
CA ALA A 37 -17.11 2.98 21.63
C ALA A 37 -15.87 3.79 21.19
N TYR A 38 -15.83 4.18 19.92
CA TYR A 38 -14.74 4.95 19.30
C TYR A 38 -15.00 6.47 19.26
N GLY A 39 -16.01 6.95 19.99
CA GLY A 39 -16.34 8.38 20.13
C GLY A 39 -17.13 8.99 18.98
N SER A 40 -17.67 8.17 18.07
CA SER A 40 -18.42 8.59 16.89
C SER A 40 -19.89 8.18 16.96
N GLN A 41 -20.79 8.99 16.39
CA GLN A 41 -22.21 8.62 16.28
C GLN A 41 -22.54 7.74 15.06
N ASN A 42 -21.71 7.81 14.02
CA ASN A 42 -21.88 7.09 12.75
C ASN A 42 -20.58 6.34 12.39
N PRO A 43 -20.65 5.19 11.70
CA PRO A 43 -19.49 4.44 11.22
C PRO A 43 -18.53 5.29 10.34
N PRO A 44 -17.25 4.92 10.21
CA PRO A 44 -16.32 5.52 9.26
C PRO A 44 -16.88 5.59 7.83
N ALA A 45 -16.57 6.67 7.13
CA ALA A 45 -16.98 6.90 5.75
C ALA A 45 -15.81 7.38 4.89
N LYS A 46 -16.00 7.37 3.56
CA LYS A 46 -14.96 7.73 2.58
C LYS A 46 -13.66 6.93 2.81
N ILE A 47 -13.81 5.65 3.10
CA ILE A 47 -12.69 4.78 3.42
C ILE A 47 -11.87 4.60 2.14
N LYS A 48 -10.57 4.84 2.24
CA LYS A 48 -9.60 4.68 1.16
C LYS A 48 -8.56 3.68 1.64
N LEU A 49 -8.34 2.63 0.87
CA LEU A 49 -7.21 1.73 1.05
C LEU A 49 -6.17 2.08 -0.01
N LEU A 50 -4.99 2.50 0.42
CA LEU A 50 -3.82 2.69 -0.42
C LEU A 50 -3.01 1.40 -0.38
N CYS A 51 -2.75 0.82 -1.55
CA CYS A 51 -1.94 -0.38 -1.70
C CYS A 51 -0.72 -0.06 -2.56
N HIS A 52 0.46 -0.41 -2.06
CA HIS A 52 1.73 -0.24 -2.76
C HIS A 52 2.43 -1.58 -2.85
N ASP A 53 2.79 -2.00 -4.07
CA ASP A 53 3.43 -3.28 -4.36
C ASP A 53 4.83 -3.03 -4.88
N VAL A 54 5.82 -3.69 -4.28
CA VAL A 54 7.22 -3.64 -4.68
C VAL A 54 7.71 -5.08 -4.90
N TYR A 55 8.03 -5.42 -6.14
CA TYR A 55 8.44 -6.77 -6.53
C TYR A 55 9.77 -6.73 -7.29
N ASN A 56 10.76 -7.47 -6.78
CA ASN A 56 12.07 -7.63 -7.42
C ASN A 56 12.06 -8.88 -8.30
N ALA A 57 12.28 -8.67 -9.60
CA ALA A 57 12.41 -9.73 -10.60
C ALA A 57 13.82 -9.80 -11.17
N TRP A 58 14.20 -10.97 -11.68
CA TRP A 58 15.43 -11.15 -12.44
C TRP A 58 15.10 -11.41 -13.91
N GLU A 59 15.25 -10.38 -14.74
CA GLU A 59 14.94 -10.46 -16.17
C GLU A 59 16.15 -10.89 -17.01
N PRO A 60 15.99 -11.81 -17.98
CA PRO A 60 17.04 -12.19 -18.91
C PRO A 60 17.31 -11.08 -19.93
N VAL A 61 18.58 -10.66 -20.04
CA VAL A 61 19.04 -9.84 -21.18
C VAL A 61 19.21 -10.70 -22.45
N GLU A 62 19.46 -12.02 -22.30
CA GLU A 62 19.52 -13.04 -23.37
C GLU A 62 18.93 -14.38 -22.85
N SER A 63 18.41 -15.28 -23.70
CA SER A 63 17.40 -16.30 -23.31
C SER A 63 17.92 -17.71 -22.85
N GLY A 64 17.20 -18.38 -21.92
CA GLY A 64 17.53 -19.74 -21.40
C GLY A 64 16.66 -20.35 -20.25
N ILE A 65 17.19 -21.34 -19.44
CA ILE A 65 16.76 -22.01 -18.12
C ILE A 65 17.74 -22.03 -16.80
N VAL A 66 17.57 -21.27 -15.69
CA VAL A 66 18.20 -21.35 -14.30
C VAL A 66 17.21 -20.86 -13.24
N LYS A 67 17.16 -21.48 -12.06
CA LYS A 67 16.27 -21.08 -10.95
C LYS A 67 16.57 -19.69 -10.39
N LEU A 68 15.54 -18.85 -10.26
CA LEU A 68 15.63 -17.49 -9.72
C LEU A 68 14.63 -17.31 -8.57
N SER A 69 15.09 -16.68 -7.49
CA SER A 69 14.25 -16.27 -6.36
C SER A 69 13.82 -14.82 -6.56
N GLU A 70 12.52 -14.62 -6.63
CA GLU A 70 11.83 -13.33 -6.71
C GLU A 70 11.35 -12.95 -5.29
N SER A 71 11.24 -11.66 -4.98
CA SER A 71 10.65 -11.17 -3.71
C SER A 71 9.58 -10.13 -4.00
N ARG A 72 8.44 -10.22 -3.33
CA ARG A 72 7.31 -9.27 -3.43
C ARG A 72 6.96 -8.79 -2.03
N MET A 73 6.85 -7.48 -1.86
CA MET A 73 6.44 -6.83 -0.63
C MET A 73 5.25 -5.92 -0.94
N ILE A 74 4.10 -6.19 -0.34
CA ILE A 74 2.94 -5.30 -0.40
C ILE A 74 2.90 -4.50 0.91
N SER A 75 2.82 -3.18 0.82
CA SER A 75 2.43 -2.33 1.95
C SER A 75 1.03 -1.75 1.75
N SER A 76 0.33 -1.55 2.87
CA SER A 76 -1.05 -1.08 2.89
C SER A 76 -1.22 0.02 3.93
N GLU A 77 -2.06 1.01 3.63
CA GLU A 77 -2.39 2.12 4.52
C GLU A 77 -3.88 2.47 4.35
N LEU A 78 -4.63 2.59 5.45
CA LEU A 78 -6.09 2.77 5.39
C LEU A 78 -6.53 4.07 6.05
N PHE A 79 -7.21 4.91 5.27
CA PHE A 79 -7.72 6.22 5.67
C PHE A 79 -9.24 6.24 5.68
N SER A 80 -9.83 7.14 6.47
CA SER A 80 -11.25 7.45 6.46
C SER A 80 -11.50 8.91 6.81
N ASP A 81 -12.77 9.33 6.90
CA ASP A 81 -13.15 10.65 7.39
C ASP A 81 -12.86 10.91 8.88
N LYS A 82 -12.45 9.89 9.65
CA LYS A 82 -12.28 9.95 11.13
C LYS A 82 -10.98 9.34 11.65
N TYR A 83 -10.60 8.21 11.08
CA TYR A 83 -9.52 7.35 11.57
C TYR A 83 -8.50 7.02 10.48
N HIS A 84 -7.32 6.66 10.93
CA HIS A 84 -6.20 6.21 10.13
C HIS A 84 -5.66 4.89 10.70
N VAL A 85 -5.33 3.93 9.84
CA VAL A 85 -4.55 2.73 10.20
C VAL A 85 -3.19 2.89 9.55
N SER A 86 -2.15 2.91 10.37
CA SER A 86 -0.76 3.13 9.96
C SER A 86 -0.26 2.05 8.99
N THR A 87 0.74 2.42 8.19
CA THR A 87 1.29 1.54 7.15
C THR A 87 1.81 0.23 7.74
N ASP A 88 1.34 -0.88 7.20
CA ASP A 88 1.82 -2.23 7.50
C ASP A 88 2.35 -2.90 6.21
N SER A 89 3.25 -3.89 6.32
CA SER A 89 4.01 -4.44 5.19
C SER A 89 4.16 -5.96 5.25
N TYR A 90 3.90 -6.62 4.12
CA TYR A 90 3.73 -8.07 4.02
C TYR A 90 4.67 -8.66 2.95
N ASP A 91 5.49 -9.64 3.34
CA ASP A 91 6.33 -10.43 2.43
C ASP A 91 5.50 -11.53 1.75
N ILE A 92 5.40 -11.50 0.42
CA ILE A 92 4.67 -12.50 -0.37
C ILE A 92 5.65 -13.47 -1.04
N ALA A 93 5.40 -14.77 -0.83
CA ALA A 93 6.17 -15.85 -1.44
C ALA A 93 5.92 -15.91 -2.96
N VAL A 94 6.94 -15.59 -3.77
CA VAL A 94 6.86 -15.64 -5.23
C VAL A 94 7.32 -17.02 -5.75
N PRO A 95 6.59 -17.66 -6.69
CA PRO A 95 7.00 -18.95 -7.26
C PRO A 95 8.32 -18.88 -8.05
N GLU A 96 9.22 -19.85 -7.86
CA GLU A 96 10.50 -19.92 -8.59
C GLU A 96 10.31 -20.07 -10.12
N ARG A 97 11.01 -19.23 -10.91
CA ARG A 97 11.08 -19.32 -12.38
C ARG A 97 12.44 -19.84 -12.86
N ASN A 98 12.57 -20.19 -14.16
CA ASN A 98 13.78 -20.81 -14.73
C ASN A 98 14.35 -20.05 -15.99
N ALA A 99 15.50 -19.29 -15.94
CA ALA A 99 16.27 -18.67 -17.08
C ALA A 99 17.87 -18.81 -17.13
N VAL A 100 18.52 -19.40 -18.18
CA VAL A 100 19.91 -20.01 -18.29
C VAL A 100 20.87 -19.16 -19.06
N CYS A 101 22.05 -19.07 -18.48
CA CYS A 101 23.13 -18.26 -18.98
C CYS A 101 22.72 -16.84 -19.44
N PRO A 102 21.68 -16.15 -18.90
CA PRO A 102 21.53 -14.76 -19.22
C PRO A 102 22.62 -14.02 -18.45
N ARG A 103 23.01 -12.86 -18.97
CA ARG A 103 23.20 -11.76 -18.04
C ARG A 103 21.79 -11.41 -17.57
N LEU A 104 21.51 -11.64 -16.29
CA LEU A 104 20.27 -11.24 -15.67
C LEU A 104 20.45 -9.80 -15.17
N ARG A 105 19.45 -8.95 -15.43
CA ARG A 105 19.30 -7.68 -14.71
C ARG A 105 18.25 -7.88 -13.64
N GLU A 106 18.50 -7.36 -12.45
CA GLU A 106 17.41 -7.20 -11.49
C GLU A 106 16.61 -5.96 -11.87
N VAL A 107 15.30 -6.13 -11.91
CA VAL A 107 14.34 -5.03 -12.06
C VAL A 107 13.48 -4.95 -10.82
N VAL A 108 13.12 -3.73 -10.45
CA VAL A 108 12.14 -3.42 -9.44
C VAL A 108 10.86 -3.06 -10.19
N HIS A 109 9.81 -3.81 -9.94
CA HIS A 109 8.46 -3.49 -10.36
C HIS A 109 7.75 -2.77 -9.22
N THR A 110 7.10 -1.64 -9.52
CA THR A 110 6.33 -0.87 -8.55
C THR A 110 4.94 -0.58 -9.10
N ALA A 111 3.92 -0.88 -8.30
CA ALA A 111 2.52 -0.54 -8.59
C ALA A 111 1.89 0.14 -7.37
N THR A 112 1.07 1.16 -7.59
CA THR A 112 0.34 1.85 -6.52
C THR A 112 -1.10 2.09 -6.93
N ILE A 113 -2.05 1.68 -6.10
CA ILE A 113 -3.48 1.92 -6.31
C ILE A 113 -4.14 2.50 -5.06
N GLU A 114 -5.06 3.43 -5.25
CA GLU A 114 -5.99 3.88 -4.21
C GLU A 114 -7.38 3.35 -4.55
N ILE A 115 -7.99 2.60 -3.63
CA ILE A 115 -9.33 2.02 -3.82
C ILE A 115 -10.28 2.48 -2.73
N GLY A 116 -11.50 2.83 -3.13
CA GLY A 116 -12.59 3.12 -2.21
C GLY A 116 -13.08 1.83 -1.53
N LYS A 117 -13.28 1.88 -0.23
CA LYS A 117 -13.89 0.81 0.57
C LYS A 117 -15.09 1.34 1.36
N THR A 118 -15.93 0.42 1.82
CA THR A 118 -17.01 0.64 2.76
C THR A 118 -16.76 -0.17 4.03
N CYS A 119 -17.49 0.12 5.12
CA CYS A 119 -17.42 -0.70 6.32
C CYS A 119 -17.80 -2.17 6.08
N ALA A 120 -18.58 -2.49 5.03
CA ALA A 120 -18.91 -3.87 4.68
C ALA A 120 -17.74 -4.60 3.99
N ASP A 121 -16.89 -3.89 3.24
CA ASP A 121 -15.74 -4.47 2.52
C ASP A 121 -14.54 -4.77 3.45
N VAL A 122 -14.57 -4.25 4.68
CA VAL A 122 -13.55 -4.48 5.71
C VAL A 122 -14.08 -5.25 6.92
N ALA A 123 -15.36 -5.63 6.94
CA ALA A 123 -15.97 -6.36 8.05
C ALA A 123 -15.67 -7.87 8.00
N GLY A 124 -15.42 -8.46 9.16
CA GLY A 124 -15.19 -9.90 9.33
C GLY A 124 -13.79 -10.20 9.90
N GLU A 125 -13.72 -11.13 10.86
CA GLU A 125 -12.49 -11.49 11.57
C GLU A 125 -11.41 -12.11 10.65
N ASP A 126 -11.82 -12.74 9.54
CA ASP A 126 -10.92 -13.35 8.54
C ASP A 126 -10.45 -12.36 7.45
N VAL A 127 -10.96 -11.12 7.43
CA VAL A 127 -10.56 -10.12 6.42
C VAL A 127 -9.28 -9.43 6.89
N THR A 128 -8.26 -9.36 6.02
CA THR A 128 -7.01 -8.64 6.30
C THR A 128 -6.75 -7.54 5.27
N LEU A 129 -5.93 -6.54 5.64
CA LEU A 129 -5.47 -5.52 4.67
C LEU A 129 -4.59 -6.13 3.57
N GLU A 130 -3.80 -7.17 3.89
CA GLU A 130 -3.00 -7.90 2.90
C GLU A 130 -3.91 -8.49 1.81
N ASP A 131 -4.93 -9.25 2.19
CA ASP A 131 -5.83 -9.91 1.23
C ASP A 131 -6.57 -8.88 0.36
N LEU A 132 -7.09 -7.81 0.98
CA LEU A 132 -7.80 -6.73 0.30
C LEU A 132 -6.90 -5.96 -0.68
N CYS A 133 -5.62 -5.79 -0.37
CA CYS A 133 -4.66 -5.15 -1.27
C CYS A 133 -4.18 -6.10 -2.36
N ARG A 134 -3.86 -7.35 -2.03
CA ARG A 134 -3.37 -8.37 -2.97
C ARG A 134 -4.39 -8.66 -4.06
N GLU A 135 -5.66 -8.89 -3.70
CA GLU A 135 -6.74 -9.09 -4.68
C GLU A 135 -6.93 -7.87 -5.59
N ALA A 136 -6.94 -6.66 -5.02
CA ALA A 136 -7.15 -5.44 -5.78
C ALA A 136 -5.96 -5.10 -6.71
N LEU A 137 -4.73 -5.29 -6.26
CA LEU A 137 -3.52 -5.12 -7.06
C LEU A 137 -3.46 -6.14 -8.20
N ASP A 138 -3.64 -7.44 -7.90
CA ASP A 138 -3.61 -8.50 -8.90
C ASP A 138 -4.71 -8.29 -9.96
N SER A 139 -5.92 -7.86 -9.56
CA SER A 139 -7.01 -7.52 -10.49
C SER A 139 -6.69 -6.26 -11.32
N ALA A 140 -6.20 -5.18 -10.70
CA ALA A 140 -5.90 -3.94 -11.40
C ALA A 140 -4.77 -4.12 -12.42
N ILE A 141 -3.71 -4.88 -12.08
CA ILE A 141 -2.60 -5.21 -12.97
C ILE A 141 -3.06 -6.13 -14.11
N ALA A 142 -3.97 -7.07 -13.85
CA ALA A 142 -4.55 -7.92 -14.89
C ALA A 142 -5.43 -7.15 -15.89
N GLU A 143 -6.13 -6.10 -15.43
CA GLU A 143 -6.92 -5.20 -16.29
C GLU A 143 -6.06 -4.17 -17.03
N ASN A 144 -5.02 -3.64 -16.37
CA ASN A 144 -4.12 -2.64 -16.92
C ASN A 144 -2.64 -2.91 -16.52
N PRO A 145 -1.89 -3.67 -17.33
CA PRO A 145 -0.48 -3.96 -17.08
C PRO A 145 0.43 -2.71 -17.02
N ASP A 146 0.02 -1.58 -17.63
CA ASP A 146 0.77 -0.32 -17.62
C ASP A 146 0.75 0.37 -16.23
N LEU A 147 0.02 -0.16 -15.24
CA LEU A 147 0.13 0.26 -13.83
C LEU A 147 1.44 -0.17 -13.16
N VAL A 148 2.19 -1.09 -13.77
CA VAL A 148 3.47 -1.58 -13.25
C VAL A 148 4.62 -0.79 -13.85
N GLU A 149 5.11 0.19 -13.10
CA GLU A 149 6.39 0.84 -13.41
C GLU A 149 7.52 -0.19 -13.22
N THR A 150 8.50 -0.20 -14.11
CA THR A 150 9.60 -1.19 -14.11
C THR A 150 10.93 -0.47 -14.29
N GLU A 151 11.77 -0.49 -13.25
CA GLU A 151 13.08 0.14 -13.24
C GLU A 151 14.20 -0.91 -13.05
N ALA A 152 15.35 -0.73 -13.69
CA ALA A 152 16.50 -1.59 -13.43
C ALA A 152 17.18 -1.19 -12.11
N SER A 153 17.33 -2.12 -11.16
CA SER A 153 17.98 -1.85 -9.86
C SER A 153 19.49 -1.53 -9.98
N GLY A 154 20.05 -1.74 -11.18
CA GLY A 154 21.48 -1.67 -11.46
C GLY A 154 22.25 -2.94 -11.07
N ARG A 155 21.63 -3.90 -10.37
CA ARG A 155 22.25 -5.19 -10.07
C ARG A 155 22.19 -6.11 -11.30
N MET A 156 23.33 -6.71 -11.59
CA MET A 156 23.53 -7.65 -12.69
C MET A 156 24.04 -8.97 -12.13
N PHE A 157 23.45 -10.09 -12.54
CA PHE A 157 23.91 -11.43 -12.20
C PHE A 157 24.29 -12.18 -13.47
N SER A 158 25.39 -12.95 -13.43
CA SER A 158 25.95 -13.66 -14.58
C SER A 158 26.30 -15.07 -14.14
N VAL A 159 25.54 -16.06 -14.63
CA VAL A 159 25.59 -17.44 -14.13
C VAL A 159 26.77 -18.26 -14.73
N CYS A 160 27.61 -17.64 -15.55
CA CYS A 160 28.67 -18.30 -16.33
C CYS A 160 30.11 -17.98 -15.84
N GLY A 161 30.28 -17.71 -14.55
CA GLY A 161 31.58 -17.69 -13.87
C GLY A 161 31.69 -18.88 -12.92
N ASP A 162 32.92 -19.31 -12.60
CA ASP A 162 33.17 -20.53 -11.81
C ASP A 162 32.37 -20.59 -10.50
N ALA A 163 32.02 -21.83 -10.13
CA ALA A 163 31.01 -22.20 -9.15
C ALA A 163 30.89 -21.37 -7.87
N THR A 164 29.65 -21.29 -7.37
CA THR A 164 29.24 -20.87 -6.01
C THR A 164 29.41 -19.40 -5.63
N GLN A 165 28.40 -18.58 -5.95
CA GLN A 165 27.59 -17.96 -4.88
C GLN A 165 26.18 -17.64 -5.39
N LYS A 166 25.15 -18.10 -4.68
CA LYS A 166 23.78 -17.58 -4.81
C LYS A 166 23.74 -16.21 -4.09
N PRO A 167 23.11 -15.16 -4.67
CA PRO A 167 22.72 -13.97 -3.92
C PRO A 167 21.74 -14.30 -2.78
#